data_AF-A0A7Z0SY43-F1
#
_entry.id   AF-A0A7Z0SY43-F1
#
_cell.length_a   1.000
_cell.length_b   1.000
_cell.length_c   1.000
_cell.angle_alpha   90.00
_cell.angle_beta   90.00
_cell.angle_gamma   90.00
#
_symmetry.space_group_name_H-M   'P 1'
#
loop_
_entity.id
_entity.type
_entity.pdbx_description
1 polymer ?
#
loop_
_entity_poly.entity_id
_entity_poly.type
_entity_poly.pdbx_seq_one_letter_code
_entity_poly.pdbx_strand_id
1 'polypeptide(L)'
;MCHTYYVIAGNTPVLVHNCGNDQGVYILQDKKAGLPYVGQAASFQDRLGKHARRGRRDPDGHVICINVWGSQAKREAVEADVIELLGGKEKLANEVNSPGLKRRFP
;
A
#
# COMPACT_ATOMS: atom_id res chain seq x y z
N MET A 1 19.83 -0.32 -1.26
CA MET A 1 20.53 0.84 -0.67
C MET A 1 19.51 1.63 0.15
N CYS A 2 19.76 1.79 1.45
CA CYS A 2 18.88 2.56 2.34
C CYS A 2 19.24 4.05 2.26
N HIS A 3 18.25 4.92 2.10
CA HIS A 3 18.41 6.36 2.06
C HIS A 3 17.52 7.01 3.11
N THR A 4 18.09 7.93 3.87
CA THR A 4 17.31 8.83 4.71
C THR A 4 17.40 10.22 4.11
N TYR A 5 16.27 10.83 3.78
CA TYR A 5 16.23 12.17 3.20
C TYR A 5 15.07 12.97 3.78
N TYR A 6 15.27 14.28 3.90
CA TYR A 6 14.21 15.20 4.26
C TYR A 6 13.40 15.57 3.01
N VAL A 7 12.07 15.49 3.12
CA VAL A 7 11.15 16.05 2.11
C VAL A 7 10.30 17.13 2.75
N ILE A 8 9.99 18.17 1.99
CA ILE A 8 9.02 19.18 2.38
C ILE A 8 7.66 18.75 1.82
N ALA A 9 6.76 18.28 2.68
CA ALA A 9 5.40 17.90 2.31
C ALA A 9 4.46 19.06 2.64
N GLY A 10 4.18 19.92 1.65
CA GLY A 10 3.52 21.20 1.89
C GLY A 10 4.44 22.16 2.65
N ASN A 11 4.06 22.57 3.87
CA ASN A 11 4.90 23.41 4.73
C ASN A 11 5.57 22.61 5.87
N THR A 12 5.42 21.29 5.89
CA THR A 12 5.91 20.44 6.97
C THR A 12 7.14 19.65 6.51
N PRO A 13 8.29 19.77 7.20
CA PRO A 13 9.44 18.91 6.92
C PRO A 13 9.17 17.51 7.45
N VAL A 14 9.34 16.51 6.59
CA VAL A 14 9.17 15.09 6.89
C VAL A 14 10.49 14.36 6.68
N LEU A 15 10.92 13.59 7.67
CA LEU A 15 12.08 12.71 7.55
C LEU A 15 11.62 11.38 6.92
N VAL A 16 12.08 11.10 5.70
CA VAL A 16 11.76 9.87 4.98
C VAL A 16 12.92 8.91 5.08
N HIS A 17 12.67 7.73 5.65
CA HIS A 17 13.63 6.63 5.68
C HIS A 17 13.23 5.55 4.67
N ASN A 18 13.84 5.58 3.49
CA ASN A 18 13.67 4.56 2.46
C ASN A 18 14.72 3.47 2.63
N CYS A 19 14.37 2.38 3.29
CA CYS A 19 15.28 1.28 3.60
C CYS A 19 15.38 0.18 2.53
N GLY A 20 15.03 0.46 1.26
CA GLY A 20 15.06 -0.56 0.20
C GLY A 20 14.19 -1.78 0.53
N ASN A 21 13.17 -1.56 1.37
CA ASN A 21 12.32 -2.60 1.92
C ASN A 21 11.25 -2.97 0.89
N ASP A 22 11.27 -4.21 0.44
CA ASP A 22 10.32 -4.73 -0.56
C ASP A 22 9.00 -5.18 0.09
N GLN A 23 8.55 -4.58 1.18
CA GLN A 23 7.31 -4.99 1.86
C GLN A 23 6.57 -3.81 2.49
N GLY A 24 5.26 -3.97 2.60
CA GLY A 24 4.39 -2.98 3.22
C GLY A 24 3.04 -2.91 2.54
N VAL A 25 2.51 -1.70 2.40
CA VAL A 25 1.24 -1.39 1.77
C VAL A 25 1.50 -0.64 0.46
N TYR A 26 0.70 -0.89 -0.56
CA TYR A 26 0.79 -0.22 -1.85
C TYR A 26 -0.59 0.29 -2.29
N ILE A 27 -0.57 1.34 -3.10
CA ILE A 27 -1.74 1.92 -3.76
C ILE A 27 -1.45 1.95 -5.26
N LEU A 28 -2.33 1.36 -6.06
CA LEU A 28 -2.26 1.35 -7.52
C LEU A 28 -3.60 1.73 -8.13
N GLN A 29 -3.60 2.13 -9.40
CA GLN A 29 -4.84 2.30 -10.17
C GLN A 29 -5.31 0.95 -10.70
N ASP A 30 -6.52 0.50 -10.33
CA ASP A 30 -7.11 -0.71 -10.89
C ASP A 30 -7.64 -0.43 -12.30
N LYS A 31 -7.13 -1.16 -13.29
CA LYS A 31 -7.50 -0.97 -14.71
C LYS A 31 -8.95 -1.33 -15.01
N LYS A 32 -9.52 -2.26 -14.27
CA LYS A 32 -10.87 -2.77 -14.53
C LYS A 32 -11.93 -1.87 -13.88
N ALA A 33 -11.71 -1.47 -12.63
CA ALA A 33 -12.64 -0.65 -11.88
C ALA A 33 -12.46 0.85 -12.16
N GLY A 34 -11.28 1.29 -12.62
CA GLY A 34 -10.96 2.71 -12.77
C GLY A 34 -10.84 3.45 -11.43
N LEU A 35 -10.69 2.71 -10.33
CA LEU A 35 -10.57 3.22 -8.97
C LEU A 35 -9.22 2.81 -8.35
N PRO A 36 -8.74 3.54 -7.33
CA PRO A 36 -7.57 3.13 -6.58
C PRO A 36 -7.80 1.79 -5.88
N TYR A 37 -6.77 0.95 -5.85
CA TYR A 37 -6.73 -0.31 -5.11
C TYR A 37 -5.60 -0.24 -4.09
N VAL A 38 -5.94 -0.54 -2.84
CA VAL A 38 -4.98 -0.64 -1.74
C VAL A 38 -4.71 -2.12 -1.47
N GLY A 39 -3.46 -2.48 -1.27
CA GLY A 39 -3.10 -3.85 -0.88
C GLY A 39 -1.84 -3.89 -0.04
N GLN A 40 -1.60 -5.01 0.63
CA GLN A 40 -0.32 -5.28 1.29
C GLN A 40 0.50 -6.35 0.59
N ALA A 41 1.80 -6.33 0.84
CA ALA A 41 2.75 -7.32 0.34
C ALA A 41 3.89 -7.59 1.33
N ALA A 42 4.34 -8.85 1.36
CA ALA A 42 5.64 -9.23 1.93
C ALA A 42 6.78 -9.13 0.90
N SER A 43 6.44 -9.02 -0.39
CA SER A 43 7.31 -8.65 -1.52
C SER A 43 6.51 -7.78 -2.49
N PHE A 44 6.83 -6.50 -2.64
CA PHE A 44 6.18 -5.62 -3.63
C PHE A 44 6.48 -6.10 -5.04
N GLN A 45 7.72 -6.49 -5.33
CA GLN A 45 8.10 -7.02 -6.64
C GLN A 45 7.20 -8.19 -7.07
N ASP A 46 7.04 -9.20 -6.21
CA ASP A 46 6.20 -10.36 -6.52
C ASP A 46 4.74 -9.98 -6.66
N ARG A 47 4.22 -9.16 -5.73
CA ARG A 47 2.80 -8.84 -5.66
C ARG A 47 2.37 -7.93 -6.80
N LEU A 48 3.14 -6.87 -7.08
CA LEU A 48 2.86 -5.94 -8.16
C LEU A 48 3.09 -6.58 -9.53
N GLY A 49 4.11 -7.43 -9.67
CA GLY A 49 4.32 -8.24 -10.88
C GLY A 49 3.16 -9.20 -11.15
N LYS A 50 2.59 -9.81 -10.11
CA LYS A 50 1.39 -10.65 -10.22
C LYS A 50 0.16 -9.85 -10.68
N HIS A 51 -0.05 -8.64 -10.16
CA HIS A 51 -1.16 -7.78 -10.59
C HIS A 51 -1.01 -7.33 -12.04
N ALA A 52 0.21 -7.01 -12.48
CA ALA A 52 0.50 -6.65 -13.86
C ALA A 52 0.23 -7.82 -14.81
N ARG A 53 0.75 -9.03 -14.50
CA ARG A 53 0.49 -10.26 -15.27
C ARG A 53 -0.99 -10.64 -15.37
N ARG A 54 -1.78 -10.29 -14.35
CA ARG A 54 -3.24 -10.51 -14.32
C ARG A 54 -4.05 -9.39 -14.97
N GLY A 55 -3.39 -8.36 -15.52
CA GLY A 55 -4.03 -7.22 -16.15
C GLY A 55 -4.75 -6.27 -15.18
N ARG A 56 -4.56 -6.42 -13.86
CA ARG A 56 -5.17 -5.53 -12.85
C ARG A 56 -4.53 -4.14 -12.87
N ARG A 57 -3.23 -4.06 -13.13
CA ARG A 57 -2.49 -2.79 -13.23
C ARG A 57 -1.71 -2.74 -14.53
N ASP A 58 -1.32 -1.52 -14.90
CA ASP A 58 -0.30 -1.31 -15.92
C ASP A 58 1.09 -1.63 -15.32
N PRO A 59 1.94 -2.45 -15.96
CA PRO A 59 3.31 -2.70 -15.50
C PRO A 59 4.10 -1.41 -15.24
N ASP A 60 3.94 -0.40 -16.08
CA ASP A 60 4.63 0.89 -16.01
C ASP A 60 3.81 1.96 -15.27
N GLY A 61 2.61 1.59 -14.82
CA GLY A 61 1.73 2.47 -14.05
C GLY A 61 2.32 2.83 -12.70
N HIS A 62 2.06 4.08 -12.28
CA HIS A 62 2.48 4.60 -10.99
C HIS A 62 1.90 3.77 -9.83
N VAL A 63 2.73 3.52 -8.82
CA VAL A 63 2.36 2.83 -7.58
C VAL A 63 2.95 3.61 -6.41
N ILE A 64 2.12 3.92 -5.42
CA ILE A 64 2.58 4.46 -4.15
C ILE A 64 2.91 3.27 -3.25
N CYS A 65 4.14 3.18 -2.77
CA CYS A 65 4.56 2.16 -1.81
C CYS A 65 4.83 2.79 -0.45
N ILE A 66 4.16 2.28 0.58
CA ILE A 66 4.34 2.64 1.98
C ILE A 66 5.06 1.47 2.65
N ASN A 67 6.33 1.66 2.97
CA ASN A 67 7.12 0.64 3.62
C ASN A 67 6.62 0.42 5.05
N VAL A 68 6.24 -0.83 5.36
CA VAL A 68 5.82 -1.21 6.72
C VAL A 68 6.69 -2.37 7.19
N TRP A 69 7.38 -2.15 8.30
CA TRP A 69 8.27 -3.13 8.90
C TRP A 69 7.54 -4.01 9.89
N GLY A 70 7.84 -5.32 9.84
CA GLY A 70 7.39 -6.30 10.81
C GLY A 70 6.33 -7.25 10.27
N SER A 71 5.42 -7.65 11.15
CA SER A 71 4.48 -8.74 10.89
C SER A 71 3.38 -8.38 9.89
N GLN A 72 2.73 -9.41 9.34
CA GLN A 72 1.51 -9.25 8.55
C GLN A 72 0.44 -8.44 9.28
N ALA A 73 0.27 -8.64 10.59
CA ALA A 73 -0.69 -7.88 11.38
C ALA A 73 -0.42 -6.37 11.37
N LYS A 74 0.85 -5.94 11.36
CA LYS A 74 1.18 -4.51 11.21
C LYS A 74 0.83 -3.99 9.82
N ARG A 75 1.05 -4.80 8.78
CA ARG A 75 0.65 -4.44 7.41
C ARG A 75 -0.88 -4.36 7.26
N GLU A 76 -1.62 -5.29 7.87
CA GLU A 76 -3.10 -5.25 7.89
C GLU A 76 -3.62 -4.00 8.59
N ALA A 77 -2.99 -3.60 9.71
CA ALA A 77 -3.33 -2.35 10.41
C ALA A 77 -3.12 -1.12 9.51
N VAL A 78 -1.93 -0.98 8.92
CA VAL A 78 -1.62 0.17 8.04
C VAL A 78 -2.47 0.15 6.78
N GLU A 79 -2.78 -1.02 6.22
CA GLU A 79 -3.65 -1.15 5.06
C GLU A 79 -5.06 -0.65 5.37
N ALA A 80 -5.61 -0.97 6.56
CA ALA A 80 -6.89 -0.46 7.02
C ALA A 80 -6.86 1.07 7.19
N ASP A 81 -5.83 1.62 7.83
CA ASP A 81 -5.68 3.08 8.02
C ASP A 81 -5.61 3.82 6.67
N VAL A 82 -4.91 3.25 5.68
CA VAL A 82 -4.82 3.80 4.32
C VAL A 82 -6.16 3.73 3.60
N ILE A 83 -6.92 2.64 3.76
CA ILE A 83 -8.27 2.51 3.19
C ILE A 83 -9.19 3.59 3.78
N GLU A 84 -9.15 3.81 5.10
CA GLU A 84 -9.95 4.85 5.77
C GLU A 84 -9.55 6.25 5.31
N LEU A 85 -8.25 6.54 5.22
CA LEU A 85 -7.71 7.82 4.73
C LEU A 85 -8.20 8.16 3.32
N LEU A 86 -8.37 7.16 2.45
CA LEU A 86 -8.86 7.34 1.08
C LEU A 86 -10.39 7.43 0.99
N GLY A 87 -11.09 7.58 2.11
CA GLY A 87 -12.55 7.71 2.16
C GLY A 87 -13.29 6.38 2.22
N GLY A 88 -12.59 5.30 2.59
CA GLY A 88 -13.17 3.97 2.78
C GLY A 88 -13.31 3.15 1.49
N LYS A 89 -13.69 1.87 1.66
CA LYS A 89 -13.77 0.88 0.58
C LYS A 89 -14.66 1.29 -0.59
N GLU A 90 -15.72 2.05 -0.33
CA GLU A 90 -16.67 2.50 -1.36
C GLU A 90 -16.02 3.41 -2.41
N LYS A 91 -14.85 3.99 -2.10
CA LYS A 91 -14.04 4.79 -3.03
C LYS A 91 -12.92 4.00 -3.69
N LEU A 92 -12.83 2.70 -3.43
CA LEU A 92 -11.72 1.85 -3.84
C LEU A 92 -12.20 0.65 -4.66
N ALA A 93 -11.28 0.08 -5.44
CA ALA A 93 -11.47 -1.19 -6.14
C ALA A 93 -11.30 -2.42 -5.22
N ASN A 94 -11.14 -2.21 -3.91
CA ASN A 94 -11.03 -3.29 -2.93
C ASN A 94 -12.35 -4.06 -2.81
N GLU A 95 -12.34 -5.36 -3.11
CA GLU A 95 -13.52 -6.22 -2.96
C GLU A 95 -13.76 -6.62 -1.49
N VAL A 96 -12.71 -6.59 -0.66
CA VAL A 96 -12.74 -6.98 0.75
C VAL A 96 -11.99 -5.91 1.55
N ASN A 97 -12.49 -5.61 2.75
CA ASN A 97 -11.79 -4.74 3.69
C ASN A 97 -10.57 -5.45 4.26
N SER A 98 -9.50 -4.69 4.51
CA SER A 98 -8.40 -5.24 5.29
C SER A 98 -8.92 -5.60 6.70
N PRO A 99 -8.54 -6.74 7.28
CA PRO A 99 -8.97 -7.13 8.62
C PRO A 99 -8.58 -6.11 9.71
N GLY A 100 -7.56 -5.28 9.45
CA GLY A 100 -6.97 -4.41 10.45
C GLY A 100 -6.47 -5.22 11.66
N LEU A 101 -6.30 -4.57 12.81
CA LEU A 101 -5.97 -5.26 14.07
C LEU A 101 -7.14 -6.08 14.65
N LYS A 102 -8.33 -6.07 14.04
CA LYS A 102 -9.53 -6.74 14.58
C LYS A 102 -9.41 -8.27 14.63
N ARG A 103 -8.37 -8.86 14.05
CA ARG A 103 -8.08 -10.31 14.14
C ARG A 103 -7.61 -10.79 15.52
N ARG A 104 -7.56 -9.93 16.55
CA ARG A 104 -7.01 -10.27 17.88
C ARG A 104 -8.02 -10.56 18.99
N PHE A 105 -9.32 -10.34 18.80
CA PHE A 105 -10.32 -10.72 19.81
C PHE A 105 -11.53 -11.35 19.12
N PRO A 106 -11.70 -12.70 19.19
CA PRO A 106 -12.99 -13.32 18.96
C PRO A 106 -14.00 -12.91 20.04
#